data_AF-A0A2N3LNF8-F1
#
_entry.id   AF-A0A2N3LNF8-F1
#
_cell.length_a   1.000
_cell.length_b   1.000
_cell.length_c   1.000
_cell.angle_alpha   90.00
_cell.angle_beta   90.00
_cell.angle_gamma   90.00
#
_symmetry.space_group_name_H-M   'P 1'
#
loop_
_entity.id
_entity.type
_entity.pdbx_description
1 polymer ?
#
loop_
_entity_poly.entity_id
_entity_poly.type
_entity_poly.pdbx_seq_one_letter_code
_entity_poly.pdbx_strand_id
1 'polypeptide(L)' 'MKKQVIIPSLCFAVLSTVAYEKAIHVSAAETSVNVSQNSVKLATKYVDVDSNSSLNLRSSASTKGKVIASLKKGTQ' A
#
# COMPACT_ATOMS: atom_id res chain seq x y z
N MET A 1 25.45 45.98 34.84
CA MET A 1 25.49 45.40 33.49
C MET A 1 24.29 44.46 33.35
N LYS A 2 23.25 44.90 32.64
CA LYS A 2 22.01 44.13 32.44
C LYS A 2 22.25 43.15 31.29
N LYS A 3 22.21 41.84 31.57
CA LYS A 3 22.21 40.80 30.52
C LYS A 3 20.82 40.20 30.47
N GLN A 4 19.97 40.79 29.64
CA GLN A 4 18.67 40.26 29.26
C GLN A 4 18.87 39.47 27.97
N VAL A 5 18.64 38.16 28.01
CA VAL A 5 18.42 37.31 26.84
C VAL A 5 17.37 36.29 27.31
N ILE A 6 16.08 36.59 27.23
CA ILE A 6 15.22 36.44 26.04
C ILE A 6 15.47 35.08 25.39
N ILE A 7 14.89 34.04 25.98
CA ILE A 7 14.62 32.80 25.24
C ILE A 7 13.19 32.96 24.72
N PRO A 8 13.00 33.20 23.41
CA PRO A 8 11.69 33.32 22.83
C PRO A 8 10.99 31.95 22.95
N SER A 9 9.75 32.00 23.44
CA SER A 9 8.71 30.97 23.38
C SER A 9 9.18 29.56 22.98
N LEU A 10 9.20 28.66 23.95
CA LEU A 10 9.14 27.23 23.70
C LEU A 10 7.85 26.93 22.92
N CYS A 11 7.94 26.92 21.59
CA CYS A 11 6.84 26.56 20.73
C CYS A 11 6.61 25.06 20.88
N PHE A 12 5.61 24.70 21.68
CA PHE A 12 4.95 23.40 21.62
C PHE A 12 4.24 23.28 20.26
N ALA A 13 5.01 23.05 19.20
CA ALA A 13 4.46 22.52 17.97
C ALA A 13 4.23 21.02 18.18
N VAL A 14 3.17 20.70 18.94
CA VAL A 14 2.33 19.54 18.65
C VAL A 14 1.84 19.76 17.22
N LEU A 15 2.68 19.37 16.27
CA LEU A 15 2.21 19.04 14.95
C LEU A 15 1.60 17.64 15.12
N SER A 16 0.36 17.63 15.63
CA SER A 16 -0.60 16.61 15.26
C SER A 16 -0.84 16.75 13.76
N THR A 17 0.18 16.45 12.96
CA THR A 17 -0.06 15.94 11.62
C THR A 17 -0.72 14.60 11.86
N VAL A 18 -2.02 14.52 11.63
CA VAL A 18 -2.50 13.29 11.00
C VAL A 18 -1.71 13.22 9.70
N ALA A 19 -0.66 12.40 9.71
CA ALA A 19 -0.04 11.96 8.49
C ALA A 19 -1.15 11.24 7.72
N TYR A 20 -1.87 11.99 6.88
CA TYR A 20 -2.40 11.40 5.67
C TYR A 20 -1.16 11.04 4.87
N GLU A 21 -0.68 9.84 5.15
CA GLU A 21 0.25 9.12 4.30
C GLU A 21 -0.50 9.00 2.96
N LYS A 22 -0.21 9.94 2.05
CA LYS A 22 -0.34 9.63 0.65
C LYS A 22 0.66 8.51 0.45
N ALA A 23 0.18 7.27 0.54
CA ALA A 23 0.87 6.09 0.12
C ALA A 23 1.25 6.31 -1.35
N ILE A 24 2.42 6.89 -1.57
CA ILE A 24 3.21 6.55 -2.73
C ILE A 24 3.55 5.09 -2.47
N HIS A 25 2.79 4.21 -3.10
CA HIS A 25 3.25 2.85 -3.28
C HIS A 25 4.66 2.93 -3.87
N VAL A 26 5.59 2.28 -3.16
CA VAL A 26 7.04 2.14 -3.39
C VAL A 26 7.89 3.12 -2.56
N SER A 27 8.31 2.62 -1.40
CA SER A 27 9.36 3.20 -0.56
C SER A 27 10.68 3.25 -1.31
N ALA A 28 11.28 4.42 -1.41
CA ALA A 28 12.69 4.57 -1.73
C ALA A 28 13.48 4.74 -0.41
N ALA A 29 14.05 3.63 0.06
CA ALA A 29 15.25 3.61 0.87
C ALA A 29 16.13 2.48 0.31
N GLU A 30 17.16 2.91 -0.41
CA GLU A 30 18.28 2.18 -0.98
C GLU A 30 18.54 0.79 -0.38
N THR A 31 18.25 -0.25 -1.15
CA THR A 31 19.12 -1.42 -1.22
C THR A 31 19.39 -1.61 -2.70
N SER A 32 20.65 -1.38 -3.09
CA SER A 32 21.16 -1.74 -4.40
C SER A 32 20.96 -3.23 -4.61
N VAL A 33 19.84 -3.58 -5.23
CA VAL A 33 19.63 -4.86 -5.89
C VAL A 33 19.54 -4.52 -7.35
N ASN A 34 20.36 -5.19 -8.16
CA ASN A 34 20.37 -5.04 -9.61
C ASN A 34 19.05 -5.60 -10.17
N VAL A 35 17.97 -4.81 -10.05
CA VAL A 35 16.66 -5.15 -10.57
C VAL A 35 16.57 -4.46 -11.91
N SER A 36 16.83 -5.24 -12.96
CA SER A 36 16.42 -4.92 -14.33
C SER A 36 15.08 -4.21 -14.27
N GLN A 37 15.06 -2.95 -14.72
CA GLN A 37 13.91 -2.05 -14.75
C GLN A 37 12.83 -2.64 -15.68
N ASN A 38 12.22 -3.74 -15.28
CA ASN A 38 11.05 -4.26 -15.93
C ASN A 38 9.89 -3.49 -15.33
N SER A 39 9.54 -2.37 -15.96
CA SER A 39 8.34 -1.60 -15.67
C SER A 39 7.15 -2.56 -15.56
N VAL A 40 6.70 -2.83 -14.33
CA VAL A 40 5.61 -3.80 -14.09
C VAL A 40 4.31 -3.12 -14.52
N LYS A 41 3.90 -3.40 -15.77
CA LYS A 41 2.64 -2.92 -16.31
C LYS A 41 1.48 -3.61 -15.57
N LEU A 42 0.79 -2.85 -14.74
CA LEU A 42 -0.45 -3.30 -14.13
C LEU A 42 -1.51 -3.46 -15.24
N ALA A 43 -2.14 -4.63 -15.26
CA ALA A 43 -3.23 -4.91 -16.18
C ALA A 43 -4.39 -5.50 -15.39
N THR A 44 -5.51 -4.79 -15.37
CA THR A 44 -6.77 -5.38 -14.90
C THR A 44 -7.24 -6.41 -15.93
N LYS A 45 -7.57 -7.60 -15.45
CA LYS A 45 -8.17 -8.67 -16.26
C LYS A 45 -9.54 -8.99 -15.69
N TYR A 46 -10.45 -9.30 -16.59
CA TYR A 46 -11.79 -9.73 -16.26
C TYR A 46 -11.92 -11.20 -16.63
N VAL A 47 -12.71 -11.93 -15.86
CA VAL A 47 -13.04 -13.32 -16.11
C VAL A 47 -14.55 -13.45 -16.12
N ASP A 48 -15.06 -14.29 -17.00
CA ASP A 48 -16.46 -14.70 -16.97
C ASP A 48 -16.58 -15.94 -16.08
N VAL A 49 -17.66 -16.03 -15.32
CA VAL A 49 -17.94 -17.13 -14.40
C VAL A 49 -19.33 -17.66 -14.72
N ASP A 50 -19.40 -18.94 -15.09
CA ASP A 50 -20.66 -19.61 -15.39
C ASP A 50 -21.63 -19.56 -14.19
N SER A 51 -22.93 -19.63 -14.48
CA SER A 51 -23.99 -19.54 -13.47
C SER A 51 -23.89 -20.58 -12.36
N ASN A 52 -23.37 -21.77 -12.67
CA ASN A 52 -23.21 -22.88 -11.71
C ASN A 52 -21.78 -23.00 -11.14
N SER A 53 -20.90 -22.05 -11.44
CA SER A 53 -19.49 -22.07 -11.04
C SER A 53 -19.16 -21.01 -9.99
N SER A 54 -17.91 -20.94 -9.54
CA SER A 54 -17.42 -19.93 -8.60
C SER A 54 -15.93 -19.66 -8.81
N LEU A 55 -15.51 -18.42 -8.61
CA LEU A 55 -14.11 -18.01 -8.72
C LEU A 55 -13.44 -18.05 -7.34
N ASN A 56 -12.36 -18.84 -7.22
CA ASN A 56 -11.61 -18.94 -5.96
C ASN A 56 -10.46 -17.94 -5.90
N LEU A 57 -10.45 -17.09 -4.86
CA LEU A 57 -9.33 -16.22 -4.53
C LEU A 57 -8.32 -16.98 -3.68
N ARG A 58 -7.03 -16.85 -4.00
CA ARG A 58 -5.94 -17.54 -3.31
C ARG A 58 -4.97 -16.56 -2.68
N SER A 59 -4.35 -16.98 -1.59
CA SER A 59 -3.36 -16.19 -0.85
C SER A 59 -2.03 -15.98 -1.60
N SER A 60 -1.79 -16.70 -2.70
CA SER A 60 -0.59 -16.58 -3.52
C SER A 60 -0.87 -16.97 -4.98
N ALA A 61 0.04 -16.60 -5.90
CA ALA A 61 -0.02 -16.92 -7.32
C ALA A 61 0.36 -18.39 -7.62
N SER A 62 -0.30 -19.33 -6.95
CA SER A 62 -0.07 -20.78 -7.09
C SER A 62 -1.35 -21.56 -6.86
N THR A 63 -1.49 -22.70 -7.55
CA THR A 63 -2.61 -23.63 -7.37
C THR A 63 -2.59 -24.33 -6.00
N LYS A 64 -1.44 -24.33 -5.32
CA LYS A 64 -1.28 -24.83 -3.94
C LYS A 64 -1.58 -23.78 -2.87
N GLY A 65 -1.72 -22.51 -3.25
CA GLY A 65 -2.09 -21.44 -2.33
C GLY A 65 -3.46 -21.69 -1.69
N LYS A 66 -3.62 -21.31 -0.41
CA LYS A 66 -4.87 -21.51 0.33
C LYS A 66 -5.98 -20.65 -0.29
N VAL A 67 -7.18 -21.22 -0.40
CA VAL A 67 -8.39 -20.46 -0.79
C VAL A 67 -8.79 -19.55 0.38
N ILE A 68 -8.91 -18.25 0.10
CA ILE A 68 -9.28 -17.22 1.09
C ILE A 68 -10.73 -16.76 0.92
N ALA A 69 -11.27 -16.86 -0.30
CA ALA A 69 -12.67 -16.55 -0.59
C ALA A 69 -13.10 -17.24 -1.89
N SER A 70 -14.41 -17.36 -2.09
CA SER A 70 -15.02 -17.84 -3.34
C SER A 70 -16.12 -16.87 -3.75
N LEU A 71 -16.06 -16.39 -4.99
CA LEU A 71 -16.99 -15.40 -5.55
C LEU A 71 -17.98 -16.11 -6.49
N LYS A 72 -19.27 -15.82 -6.31
CA LYS A 72 -20.34 -16.29 -7.21
C LYS A 72 -20.49 -15.33 -8.39
N LYS A 73 -21.17 -15.76 -9.45
CA LYS A 73 -21.53 -14.88 -10.56
C LYS A 73 -22.35 -13.69 -10.04
N GLY A 74 -21.94 -12.47 -10.41
CA GLY A 74 -22.63 -11.23 -10.01
C GLY A 74 -22.30 -10.72 -8.61
N THR A 75 -21.26 -11.25 -7.94
CA THR A 75 -20.73 -10.61 -6.72
C THR A 75 -20.10 -9.25 -7.06
N GLN A 76 -20.48 -8.20 -6.32
CA GLN A 76 -20.06 -6.81 -6.47
C GLN A 76 -19.27 -6.34 -5.26
#